data_AF-A0A955U7K4-F1
#
_entry.id   AF-A0A955U7K4-F1
#
_cell.length_a   1.000
_cell.length_b   1.000
_cell.length_c   1.000
_cell.angle_alpha   90.00
_cell.angle_beta   90.00
_cell.angle_gamma   90.00
#
_symmetry.space_group_name_H-M   'P 1'
#
loop_
_entity.id
_entity.type
_entity.pdbx_description
1 polymer ?
#
loop_
_entity_poly.entity_id
_entity_poly.type
_entity_poly.pdbx_seq_one_letter_code
_entity_poly.pdbx_strand_id
1 'polypeptide(L)'
;MPTPLPTEGTALDEPPQRIVVDGRVQRFGMYAGRIPDPNVQDTALYGLRPHSLAARARYKQWQHLCVVHDELALTLAVVDAGATRLGWIQVIDRRTGER
;
A
#
# COMPACT_ATOMS: atom_id res chain seq x y z
N MET A 1 -5.28 24.72 -32.85
CA MET A 1 -4.02 24.65 -32.07
C MET A 1 -4.28 23.71 -30.89
N PRO A 2 -3.79 22.47 -30.87
CA PRO A 2 -3.90 21.63 -29.68
C PRO A 2 -2.98 22.18 -28.59
N THR A 3 -3.51 22.37 -27.39
CA THR A 3 -2.77 22.76 -26.20
C THR A 3 -1.67 21.74 -25.92
N PRO A 4 -0.41 22.13 -25.72
CA PRO A 4 0.64 21.17 -25.38
C PRO A 4 0.32 20.51 -24.03
N LEU A 5 0.41 19.18 -23.98
CA LEU A 5 0.34 18.43 -22.73
C LEU A 5 1.56 18.78 -21.86
N PRO A 6 1.39 18.99 -20.55
CA PRO A 6 2.50 19.34 -19.66
C PRO A 6 3.57 18.24 -19.75
N THR A 7 4.73 18.62 -20.26
CA THR A 7 5.88 17.74 -20.48
C THR A 7 6.79 17.77 -19.27
N GLU A 8 6.25 17.46 -18.09
CA GLU A 8 7.04 17.31 -16.88
C GLU A 8 6.44 16.17 -16.08
N GLY A 9 7.08 14.99 -16.16
CA GLY A 9 6.93 14.03 -15.08
C GLY A 9 7.47 14.71 -13.84
N THR A 10 6.58 15.23 -12.98
CA THR A 10 6.97 15.90 -11.75
C THR A 10 7.83 14.90 -10.98
N ALA A 11 9.12 15.18 -10.84
CA ALA A 11 10.02 14.33 -10.07
C ALA A 11 9.41 14.19 -8.68
N LEU A 12 9.09 12.96 -8.29
CA LEU A 12 8.46 12.69 -6.99
C LEU A 12 9.39 13.15 -5.88
N ASP A 13 8.82 13.69 -4.79
CA ASP A 13 9.60 14.13 -3.64
C ASP A 13 10.38 12.96 -3.02
N GLU A 14 11.53 13.24 -2.40
CA GLU A 14 12.22 12.22 -1.60
C GLU A 14 11.37 11.83 -0.38
N PRO A 15 11.23 10.53 -0.05
CA PRO A 15 10.44 10.12 1.09
C PRO A 15 11.06 10.64 2.41
N PRO A 16 10.24 11.18 3.33
CA PRO A 16 10.74 11.49 4.66
C PRO A 16 11.16 10.21 5.39
N GLN A 17 12.05 10.35 6.39
CA GLN A 17 12.44 9.22 7.24
C GLN A 17 11.25 8.69 8.06
N ARG A 18 10.35 9.59 8.49
CA ARG A 18 9.15 9.27 9.27
C ARG A 18 7.97 10.12 8.79
N ILE A 19 6.76 9.56 8.73
CA ILE A 19 5.55 10.32 8.34
C ILE A 19 5.13 11.31 9.44
N VAL A 20 5.36 10.93 10.70
CA VAL A 20 4.91 11.68 11.87
C VAL A 20 6.06 12.13 12.72
N VAL A 21 6.06 13.39 13.06
CA VAL A 21 6.99 13.98 14.00
C VAL A 21 6.17 14.85 14.94
N ASP A 22 6.43 14.74 16.25
CA ASP A 22 5.71 15.47 17.29
C ASP A 22 4.18 15.35 17.18
N GLY A 23 3.73 14.15 16.81
CA GLY A 23 2.33 13.79 16.64
C GLY A 23 1.61 14.52 15.51
N ARG A 24 2.32 15.05 14.52
CA ARG A 24 1.73 15.66 13.32
C ARG A 24 2.27 14.99 12.06
N VAL A 25 1.40 14.80 11.09
CA VAL A 25 1.83 14.41 9.74
C VAL A 25 2.61 15.56 9.14
N GLN A 26 3.85 15.31 8.74
CA GLN A 26 4.72 16.33 8.17
C GLN A 26 4.23 16.79 6.79
N ARG A 27 3.93 15.84 5.89
CA ARG A 27 3.42 16.11 4.53
C ARG A 27 2.67 14.91 3.96
N PHE A 28 1.55 15.17 3.29
CA PHE A 28 0.87 14.19 2.45
C PHE A 28 1.35 14.35 1.00
N GLY A 29 1.61 13.24 0.30
CA GLY A 29 2.10 13.29 -1.08
C GLY A 29 2.55 11.94 -1.61
N MET A 30 3.00 11.93 -2.86
CA MET A 30 3.65 10.80 -3.50
C MET A 30 5.17 10.99 -3.48
N TYR A 31 5.91 9.94 -3.14
CA TYR A 31 7.35 9.99 -2.95
C TYR A 31 8.07 9.03 -3.90
N ALA A 32 9.30 9.36 -4.28
CA ALA A 32 10.14 8.57 -5.18
C ALA A 32 10.63 7.23 -4.58
N GLY A 33 10.28 6.94 -3.32
CA GLY A 33 10.71 5.74 -2.61
C GLY A 33 9.86 5.42 -1.39
N ARG A 34 10.25 4.35 -0.68
CA ARG A 34 9.58 3.92 0.55
C ARG A 34 9.90 4.87 1.70
N ILE A 35 8.92 5.14 2.55
CA ILE A 35 9.14 5.80 3.84
C ILE A 35 9.60 4.73 4.84
N PRO A 36 10.80 4.84 5.43
CA PRO A 36 11.34 3.83 6.36
C PRO A 36 10.46 3.62 7.60
N ASP A 37 9.89 4.70 8.14
CA ASP A 37 8.99 4.65 9.30
C ASP A 37 7.64 5.31 8.95
N PRO A 38 6.71 4.57 8.32
CA PRO A 38 5.41 5.08 7.93
C PRO A 38 4.42 5.17 9.10
N ASN A 39 4.87 4.99 10.35
CA ASN A 39 3.97 4.93 11.49
C ASN A 39 3.22 6.27 11.67
N VAL A 40 1.89 6.17 11.73
CA VAL A 40 0.97 7.30 11.91
C VAL A 40 0.15 7.20 13.21
N GLN A 41 0.50 6.26 14.10
CA GLN A 41 -0.17 6.11 15.39
C GLN A 41 0.08 7.29 16.33
N ASP A 42 1.26 7.90 16.23
CA ASP A 42 1.59 9.06 17.04
C ASP A 42 0.84 10.32 16.56
N THR A 43 0.14 10.29 15.42
CA THR A 43 -0.61 11.47 14.97
C THR A 43 -1.76 11.81 15.90
N ALA A 44 -1.93 13.10 16.18
CA ALA A 44 -3.16 13.65 16.70
C ALA A 44 -4.21 13.89 15.59
N LEU A 45 -4.29 13.03 14.56
CA LEU A 45 -5.30 13.17 13.51
C LEU A 45 -6.70 12.97 14.11
N TYR A 46 -7.51 14.02 14.02
CA TYR A 46 -8.91 14.02 14.45
C TYR A 46 -9.66 12.80 13.88
N GLY A 47 -10.13 11.92 14.76
CA GLY A 47 -10.96 10.75 14.41
C GLY A 47 -10.28 9.38 14.50
N LEU A 48 -8.94 9.33 14.56
CA LEU A 48 -8.20 8.08 14.76
C LEU A 48 -7.78 7.94 16.22
N ARG A 49 -8.67 7.42 17.06
CA ARG A 49 -8.27 7.06 18.43
C ARG A 49 -7.22 5.93 18.35
N PRO A 50 -6.10 6.01 19.10
CA PRO A 50 -5.05 4.98 19.12
C PRO A 50 -5.56 3.57 19.41
N HIS A 51 -6.69 3.47 20.11
CA HIS A 51 -7.33 2.20 20.50
C HIS A 51 -8.54 1.81 19.64
N SER A 52 -8.83 2.54 18.56
CA SER A 52 -9.94 2.17 17.68
C SER A 52 -9.65 0.87 16.93
N LEU A 53 -10.68 0.06 16.68
CA LEU A 53 -10.60 -1.12 15.80
C LEU A 53 -10.03 -0.76 14.42
N ALA A 54 -10.32 0.44 13.91
CA ALA A 54 -9.76 0.98 12.68
C ALA A 54 -8.24 1.25 12.77
N ALA A 55 -7.71 1.67 13.93
CA ALA A 55 -6.27 1.78 14.17
C ALA A 55 -5.59 0.40 14.31
N ARG A 56 -6.31 -0.61 14.83
CA ARG A 56 -5.81 -2.01 14.93
C ARG A 56 -5.85 -2.76 13.60
N ALA A 57 -6.79 -2.43 12.71
CA ALA A 57 -6.87 -2.94 11.35
C ALA A 57 -5.79 -2.37 10.41
N ARG A 58 -4.82 -1.60 10.92
CA ARG A 58 -3.90 -0.75 10.14
C ARG A 58 -2.54 -1.37 9.87
N TYR A 59 -2.17 -2.48 10.52
CA TYR A 59 -1.02 -3.30 10.12
C TYR A 59 -1.38 -4.30 9.03
N LYS A 60 -2.18 -3.91 8.02
CA LYS A 60 -2.40 -4.76 6.84
C LYS A 60 -1.07 -4.95 6.13
N GLN A 61 -0.29 -5.91 6.60
CA GLN A 61 0.87 -6.42 5.89
C GLN A 61 0.30 -7.30 4.81
N TRP A 62 0.28 -6.76 3.61
CA TRP A 62 -0.07 -7.52 2.43
C TRP A 62 1.13 -8.39 2.09
N GLN A 63 0.99 -9.69 2.31
CA GLN A 63 1.92 -10.67 1.81
C GLN A 63 1.42 -11.12 0.45
N HIS A 64 2.21 -10.86 -0.58
CA HIS A 64 1.91 -11.26 -1.94
C HIS A 64 2.79 -12.44 -2.33
N LEU A 65 2.19 -13.45 -2.97
CA LEU A 65 2.90 -14.56 -3.59
C LEU A 65 2.40 -14.73 -5.02
N CYS A 66 3.33 -14.86 -5.96
CA CYS A 66 3.04 -15.20 -7.34
C CYS A 66 3.96 -16.36 -7.75
N VAL A 67 3.36 -17.49 -8.13
CA VAL A 67 4.08 -18.64 -8.67
C VAL A 67 3.67 -18.81 -10.12
N VAL A 68 4.65 -18.85 -11.01
CA VAL A 68 4.43 -18.89 -12.44
C VAL A 68 5.03 -20.19 -12.99
N HIS A 69 4.20 -20.98 -13.65
CA HIS A 69 4.57 -22.14 -14.45
C HIS A 69 4.20 -21.88 -15.92
N ASP A 70 4.61 -22.77 -16.83
CA ASP A 70 4.31 -22.62 -18.27
C ASP A 70 2.81 -22.71 -18.58
N GLU A 71 2.08 -23.54 -17.84
CA GLU A 71 0.64 -23.76 -18.07
C GLU A 71 -0.26 -22.92 -17.16
N LEU A 72 0.26 -22.45 -16.03
CA LEU A 72 -0.57 -21.91 -14.95
C LEU A 72 0.16 -20.86 -14.12
N ALA A 73 -0.59 -19.90 -13.61
CA ALA A 73 -0.13 -18.92 -12.65
C ALA A 73 -1.00 -18.97 -11.39
N LEU A 74 -0.36 -18.98 -10.23
CA LEU A 74 -1.02 -18.85 -8.94
C LEU A 74 -0.70 -17.47 -8.38
N THR A 75 -1.72 -16.72 -8.00
CA THR A 75 -1.57 -15.45 -7.30
C THR A 75 -2.30 -15.50 -5.97
N LEU A 76 -1.62 -15.09 -4.90
CA LEU A 76 -2.14 -15.03 -3.55
C LEU A 76 -1.85 -13.64 -2.97
N ALA A 77 -2.83 -13.07 -2.28
CA ALA A 77 -2.58 -11.98 -1.35
C ALA A 77 -3.23 -12.31 -0.01
N VAL A 78 -2.43 -12.26 1.06
CA VAL A 78 -2.89 -12.39 2.45
C VAL A 78 -2.76 -11.05 3.13
N VAL A 79 -3.85 -10.63 3.74
CA VAL A 79 -3.89 -9.50 4.66
C VAL A 79 -3.82 -10.06 6.06
N ASP A 80 -2.70 -9.85 6.73
CA ASP A 80 -2.67 -9.97 8.19
C ASP A 80 -3.34 -8.74 8.78
N ALA A 81 -4.54 -8.91 9.34
CA ALA A 81 -5.27 -7.85 10.03
C ALA A 81 -5.53 -8.22 11.50
N GLY A 82 -4.56 -8.89 12.16
CA GLY A 82 -4.52 -9.12 13.61
C GLY A 82 -5.56 -10.10 14.19
N ALA A 83 -6.78 -10.13 13.66
CA ALA A 83 -7.87 -11.02 14.07
C ALA A 83 -8.80 -11.48 12.92
N THR A 84 -8.63 -10.95 11.71
CA THR A 84 -9.39 -11.38 10.53
C THR A 84 -8.40 -11.74 9.44
N ARG A 85 -8.32 -13.03 9.08
CA ARG A 85 -7.59 -13.45 7.89
C ARG A 85 -8.45 -13.08 6.69
N LEU A 86 -8.07 -12.02 5.98
CA LEU A 86 -8.64 -11.66 4.69
C LEU A 86 -7.61 -11.96 3.63
N GLY A 87 -7.98 -12.69 2.58
CA GLY A 87 -7.06 -13.00 1.51
C GLY A 87 -7.80 -13.54 0.29
N TRP A 88 -7.08 -13.59 -0.83
CA TRP A 88 -7.59 -14.17 -2.06
C TRP A 88 -6.51 -15.01 -2.73
N ILE A 89 -6.94 -16.11 -3.35
CA ILE A 89 -6.14 -16.97 -4.22
C ILE A 89 -6.83 -16.99 -5.57
N GLN A 90 -6.07 -16.84 -6.64
CA GLN A 90 -6.51 -17.08 -8.00
C GLN A 90 -5.54 -18.05 -8.68
N VAL A 91 -6.10 -18.99 -9.44
CA VAL A 91 -5.37 -19.84 -10.37
C VAL A 91 -5.75 -19.38 -11.76
N ILE A 92 -4.76 -19.07 -12.58
CA ILE A 92 -4.96 -18.57 -13.93
C ILE A 92 -4.39 -19.59 -14.89
N ASP A 93 -5.24 -20.13 -15.78
CA ASP A 93 -4.76 -20.89 -16.93
C ASP A 93 -4.03 -19.93 -17.87
N ARG A 94 -2.75 -20.17 -18.14
CA ARG A 94 -1.95 -19.26 -18.96
C ARG A 94 -2.09 -19.52 -20.47
N ARG A 95 -2.69 -20.63 -20.86
CA ARG A 95 -3.01 -20.95 -22.26
C ARG A 95 -4.29 -20.24 -22.68
N THR A 96 -5.30 -20.18 -21.80
CA THR A 96 -6.62 -19.60 -22.11
C THR A 96 -6.86 -18.23 -21.47
N GLY A 97 -6.16 -17.92 -20.38
CA GLY A 97 -6.35 -16.68 -19.59
C GLY A 97 -7.51 -16.73 -18.60
N GLU A 98 -8.17 -17.88 -18.46
CA GLU A 98 -9.30 -18.10 -17.54
C GLU A 98 -8.82 -18.15 -16.07
N ARG A 99 -9.69 -17.74 -15.13
CA ARG A 99 -9.39 -17.58 -13.69
C ARG A 99 -10.37 -18.34 -12.81
#